data_AF-A0A940LT36-F1
#
_entry.id   AF-A0A940LT36-F1
#
_cell.length_a   1.000
_cell.length_b   1.000
_cell.length_c   1.000
_cell.angle_alpha   90.00
_cell.angle_beta   90.00
_cell.angle_gamma   90.00
#
_symmetry.space_group_name_H-M   'P 1'
#
loop_
_entity.id
_entity.type
_entity.pdbx_description
1 polymer ?
#
loop_
_entity_poly.entity_id
_entity_poly.type
_entity_poly.pdbx_seq_one_letter_code
_entity_poly.pdbx_strand_id
1 'polypeptide(L)'
;MSTPAPVASAPARFDAEATPIGVQSLVPGVAPITQADRLALRAAQPLGPKKPQRACDLGLFDLAARNQLELFTPRPAPTPAAPPDRPSSPTFPKESDR
;
A
#
# COMPACT_ATOMS: atom_id res chain seq x y z
N MET A 1 -24.04 55.87 -24.97
CA MET A 1 -22.70 55.68 -24.37
C MET A 1 -22.59 54.21 -23.99
N SER A 2 -21.92 53.40 -24.81
CA SER A 2 -21.80 51.95 -24.60
C SER A 2 -20.49 51.66 -23.86
N THR A 3 -20.57 51.13 -22.64
CA THR A 3 -19.40 50.69 -21.88
C THR A 3 -18.85 49.40 -22.52
N PRO A 4 -17.54 49.31 -22.83
CA PRO A 4 -16.99 48.05 -23.32
C PRO A 4 -16.97 47.01 -22.19
N ALA A 5 -17.34 45.79 -22.53
CA ALA A 5 -17.28 44.63 -21.62
C ALA A 5 -15.84 44.36 -21.18
N PRO A 6 -15.61 43.85 -19.95
CA PRO A 6 -14.27 43.50 -19.49
C PRO A 6 -13.74 42.37 -20.37
N VAL A 7 -12.70 42.67 -21.15
CA VAL A 7 -11.95 41.68 -21.91
C VAL A 7 -11.25 40.81 -20.87
N ALA A 8 -11.67 39.55 -20.74
CA ALA A 8 -11.02 38.59 -19.85
C ALA A 8 -9.54 38.48 -20.24
N SER A 9 -8.64 38.95 -19.37
CA SER A 9 -7.20 38.81 -19.58
C SER A 9 -6.87 37.34 -19.74
N ALA A 10 -6.18 36.99 -20.84
CA ALA A 10 -5.62 35.65 -21.00
C ALA A 10 -4.74 35.33 -19.77
N PRO A 11 -4.74 34.08 -19.28
CA PRO A 11 -3.88 33.70 -18.16
C PRO A 11 -2.42 33.97 -18.54
N ALA A 12 -1.67 34.62 -17.65
CA ALA A 12 -0.26 34.89 -17.84
C ALA A 12 0.48 33.56 -18.13
N ARG A 13 1.31 33.54 -19.18
CA ARG A 13 2.13 32.36 -19.49
C ARG A 13 3.20 32.18 -18.42
N PHE A 14 3.41 30.94 -17.98
CA PHE A 14 4.49 30.58 -17.08
C PHE A 14 5.85 30.73 -17.75
N ASP A 15 6.87 31.07 -16.95
CA ASP A 15 8.26 31.00 -17.41
C ASP A 15 8.58 29.56 -17.79
N ALA A 16 9.29 29.38 -18.90
CA ALA A 16 9.58 28.07 -19.45
C ALA A 16 11.03 27.95 -19.90
N GLU A 17 11.63 26.79 -19.64
CA GLU A 17 13.00 26.44 -20.00
C GLU A 17 13.01 25.15 -20.83
N ALA A 18 13.79 25.12 -21.90
CA ALA A 18 13.99 23.92 -22.70
C ALA A 18 15.05 23.03 -22.02
N THR A 19 14.65 21.82 -21.62
CA THR A 19 15.56 20.82 -21.03
C THR A 19 15.69 19.61 -21.95
N PRO A 20 16.71 18.73 -21.78
CA PRO A 20 16.87 17.53 -22.60
C PRO A 20 15.67 16.56 -22.57
N ILE A 21 14.82 16.65 -21.53
CA ILE A 21 13.60 15.84 -21.38
C ILE A 21 12.34 16.54 -21.92
N GLY A 22 12.47 17.77 -22.42
CA GLY A 22 11.36 18.59 -22.92
C GLY A 22 11.30 19.99 -22.30
N VAL A 23 10.28 20.77 -22.68
CA VAL A 23 10.03 22.10 -22.09
C VAL A 23 9.48 21.93 -20.69
N GLN A 24 10.11 22.58 -19.71
CA GLN A 24 9.64 22.64 -18.33
C GLN A 24 9.14 24.06 -18.02
N SER A 25 8.05 24.19 -17.27
CA SER A 25 7.49 25.48 -16.89
C SER A 25 7.55 25.69 -15.38
N LEU A 26 7.97 26.88 -14.96
CA LEU A 26 7.99 27.28 -13.55
C LEU A 26 6.61 27.80 -13.15
N VAL A 27 5.92 27.06 -12.28
CA VAL A 27 4.61 27.46 -11.75
C VAL A 27 4.82 28.26 -10.45
N PRO A 28 4.49 29.56 -10.43
CA PRO A 28 4.63 30.36 -9.21
C PRO A 28 3.69 29.87 -8.10
N GLY A 29 4.16 29.93 -6.85
CA GLY A 29 3.40 29.49 -5.68
C GLY A 29 3.50 28.00 -5.35
N VAL A 30 4.19 27.20 -6.18
CA VAL A 30 4.47 25.80 -5.87
C VAL A 30 5.78 25.71 -5.09
N ALA A 31 5.70 25.41 -3.80
CA ALA A 31 6.87 25.15 -2.96
C ALA A 31 7.36 23.69 -3.15
N PRO A 32 8.69 23.44 -3.15
CA PRO A 32 9.21 22.08 -3.16
C PRO A 32 8.76 21.28 -1.94
N ILE A 33 8.32 20.04 -2.15
CA ILE A 33 7.88 19.14 -1.06
C ILE A 33 9.11 18.67 -0.27
N THR A 34 9.18 19.05 1.00
CA THR A 34 10.28 18.68 1.90
C THR A 34 10.16 17.23 2.40
N GLN A 35 11.22 16.70 3.01
CA GLN A 35 11.13 15.40 3.68
C GLN A 35 10.13 15.41 4.86
N ALA A 36 10.04 16.53 5.60
CA ALA A 36 9.09 16.69 6.69
C ALA A 36 7.64 16.60 6.19
N ASP A 37 7.32 17.27 5.08
CA ASP A 37 5.98 17.21 4.46
C ASP A 37 5.60 15.78 4.07
N ARG A 38 6.56 15.05 3.48
CA ARG A 38 6.36 13.65 3.08
C ARG A 38 6.11 12.75 4.30
N LEU A 39 6.81 12.99 5.40
CA LEU A 39 6.62 12.24 6.65
C LEU A 39 5.28 12.57 7.30
N ALA A 40 4.91 13.85 7.36
CA ALA A 40 3.63 14.29 7.89
C ALA A 40 2.46 13.66 7.11
N LEU A 41 2.55 13.62 5.79
CA LEU A 41 1.54 12.99 4.93
C LEU A 41 1.42 11.48 5.24
N ARG A 42 2.53 10.75 5.38
CA ARG A 42 2.49 9.33 5.74
C ARG A 42 1.94 9.09 7.15
N ALA A 43 2.27 9.95 8.11
CA ALA A 43 1.75 9.85 9.47
C ALA A 43 0.23 10.09 9.53
N ALA A 44 -0.30 10.94 8.65
CA ALA A 44 -1.72 11.20 8.50
C ALA A 44 -2.47 10.13 7.68
N GLN A 45 -1.76 9.24 6.97
CA GLN A 45 -2.40 8.18 6.20
C GLN A 45 -3.07 7.16 7.13
N PRO A 46 -4.24 6.62 6.77
CA PRO A 46 -4.84 5.51 7.48
C PRO A 46 -3.86 4.34 7.59
N LEU A 47 -3.88 3.65 8.72
CA LEU A 47 -3.08 2.44 8.88
C LEU A 47 -3.51 1.41 7.83
N GLY A 48 -2.56 1.01 6.99
CA GLY A 48 -2.76 -0.06 6.03
C GLY A 48 -3.05 -1.40 6.72
N PRO A 49 -3.71 -2.34 6.03
CA PRO A 49 -4.04 -3.63 6.60
C PRO A 49 -2.75 -4.44 6.89
N LYS A 50 -2.63 -4.97 8.11
CA LYS A 50 -1.46 -5.79 8.53
C LYS A 50 -1.38 -7.15 7.84
N LYS A 51 -2.49 -7.59 7.24
CA LYS A 51 -2.62 -8.85 6.51
C LYS A 51 -3.39 -8.56 5.22
N PRO A 52 -3.19 -9.33 4.15
CA PRO A 52 -4.00 -9.21 2.95
C PRO A 52 -5.49 -9.25 3.30
N GLN A 53 -6.20 -8.17 2.98
CA GLN A 53 -7.65 -8.11 3.13
C GLN A 53 -8.26 -8.97 2.01
N ARG A 54 -9.18 -9.87 2.37
CA ARG A 54 -9.93 -10.64 1.37
C ARG A 54 -10.78 -9.70 0.51
N ALA A 55 -11.00 -10.07 -0.75
CA ALA A 55 -11.88 -9.32 -1.63
C ALA A 55 -13.27 -9.18 -0.99
N CYS A 56 -13.86 -7.98 -1.08
CA CYS A 56 -15.17 -7.67 -0.50
C CYS A 56 -16.34 -8.17 -1.38
N ASP A 57 -16.15 -9.30 -2.05
CA ASP A 57 -17.13 -9.99 -2.91
C ASP A 57 -18.07 -10.85 -2.05
N LEU A 58 -18.44 -10.34 -0.89
CA LEU A 58 -19.24 -11.03 0.12
C LEU A 58 -20.48 -10.17 0.40
N GLY A 59 -21.49 -10.28 -0.46
CA GLY A 59 -22.75 -9.56 -0.32
C GLY A 59 -23.90 -10.22 -1.08
N LEU A 60 -25.15 -9.94 -0.69
CA LEU A 60 -26.34 -10.49 -1.36
C LEU A 60 -26.49 -9.99 -2.81
N PHE A 61 -25.88 -8.85 -3.12
CA PHE A 61 -25.93 -8.18 -4.43
C PHE A 61 -24.58 -8.20 -5.16
N ASP A 62 -23.61 -8.96 -4.66
CA ASP A 62 -22.31 -9.13 -5.32
C ASP A 62 -22.40 -10.26 -6.37
N LEU A 63 -21.44 -10.32 -7.30
CA LEU A 63 -21.42 -11.34 -8.35
C LEU A 63 -21.27 -12.77 -7.77
N ALA A 64 -20.67 -12.91 -6.59
CA ALA A 64 -20.47 -14.15 -5.86
C ALA A 64 -21.58 -14.47 -4.84
N ALA A 65 -22.76 -13.85 -4.91
CA ALA A 65 -23.81 -13.88 -3.88
C ALA A 65 -24.27 -15.27 -3.40
N ARG A 66 -23.99 -16.34 -4.17
CA ARG A 66 -24.31 -17.74 -3.82
C ARG A 66 -23.13 -18.55 -3.28
N ASN A 67 -21.92 -18.00 -3.25
CA ASN A 67 -20.71 -18.65 -2.76
C ASN A 67 -20.28 -18.12 -1.37
N GLN A 68 -21.25 -17.79 -0.52
CA GLN A 68 -21.05 -17.21 0.81
C GLN A 68 -20.62 -18.22 1.89
N LEU A 69 -20.36 -19.48 1.51
CA LEU A 69 -20.04 -20.56 2.47
C LEU A 69 -18.74 -20.28 3.24
N GLU A 70 -17.81 -19.50 2.68
CA GLU A 70 -16.56 -19.10 3.35
C GLU A 70 -16.78 -18.25 4.63
N LEU A 71 -17.93 -17.58 4.77
CA LEU A 71 -18.25 -16.76 5.96
C LEU A 71 -18.54 -17.61 7.20
N PHE A 72 -19.06 -18.82 7.01
CA PHE A 72 -19.53 -19.70 8.08
C PHE A 72 -18.61 -20.89 8.33
N THR A 73 -17.62 -21.11 7.46
CA THR A 73 -16.62 -22.16 7.69
C THR A 73 -15.65 -21.73 8.79
N PRO A 74 -15.47 -22.56 9.85
CA PRO A 74 -14.46 -22.29 10.86
C PRO A 74 -13.09 -22.20 10.20
N ARG A 75 -12.30 -21.20 10.58
CA ARG A 75 -10.91 -21.05 10.13
C ARG A 75 -10.19 -22.38 10.38
N PRO A 76 -9.54 -22.99 9.36
CA PRO A 76 -8.77 -24.21 9.58
C PRO A 76 -7.72 -23.92 10.65
N ALA A 77 -7.58 -24.85 11.60
CA ALA A 77 -6.53 -24.78 12.61
C ALA A 77 -5.20 -24.56 11.90
N PRO A 78 -4.31 -23.67 12.41
CA PRO A 78 -2.98 -23.58 11.84
C PRO A 78 -2.39 -24.98 11.84
N THR A 79 -2.01 -25.48 10.66
CA THR A 79 -1.29 -26.75 10.54
C THR A 79 -0.13 -26.66 11.52
N PRO A 80 0.02 -27.60 12.48
CA PRO A 80 1.20 -27.59 13.32
C PRO A 80 2.39 -27.63 12.36
N ALA A 81 3.24 -26.60 12.44
CA ALA A 81 4.51 -26.61 11.74
C ALA A 81 5.15 -27.97 12.00
N ALA A 82 5.66 -28.60 10.94
CA ALA A 82 6.36 -29.87 11.04
C ALA A 82 7.26 -29.82 12.29
N PRO A 83 7.19 -30.82 13.18
CA PRO A 83 7.97 -30.80 14.40
C PRO A 83 9.43 -30.55 14.02
N PRO A 84 10.14 -29.62 14.70
CA PRO A 84 11.55 -29.42 14.40
C PRO A 84 12.24 -30.78 14.51
N ASP A 85 13.03 -31.13 13.49
CA ASP A 85 13.83 -32.35 13.45
C ASP A 85 14.52 -32.49 14.80
N ARG A 86 14.06 -33.46 15.60
CA ARG A 86 14.68 -33.73 16.90
C ARG A 86 16.10 -34.18 16.58
N PRO A 87 17.15 -33.48 17.07
CA PRO A 87 18.50 -33.99 16.89
C PRO A 87 18.57 -35.37 17.52
N SER A 88 19.05 -36.34 16.75
CA SER A 88 19.28 -37.72 17.17
C SER A 88 20.03 -37.73 18.50
N SER A 89 19.44 -38.35 19.51
CA SER A 89 20.03 -38.50 20.84
C SER A 89 21.46 -39.06 20.73
N PRO A 90 22.45 -38.51 21.46
CA PRO A 90 23.78 -39.09 21.45
C PRO A 90 23.71 -40.50 22.05
N THR A 91 24.21 -41.48 21.29
CA THR A 91 24.38 -42.84 21.78
C THR A 91 25.56 -42.83 22.75
N PHE A 92 25.30 -43.02 24.03
CA PHE A 92 26.36 -43.23 25.02
C PHE A 92 26.93 -44.64 24.87
N PRO A 93 28.26 -44.82 24.81
CA PRO A 93 28.85 -46.15 24.81
C PRO A 93 28.55 -46.84 26.14
N LYS A 94 28.11 -48.10 26.08
CA LYS A 94 27.93 -48.93 27.26
C LYS A 94 29.31 -49.26 27.84
N GLU A 95 29.55 -48.81 29.06
CA GLU A 95 30.71 -49.23 29.84
C GLU A 95 30.44 -50.64 30.37
N SER A 96 30.97 -51.63 29.66
CA SER A 96 31.04 -53.01 30.12
C SER A 96 32.29 -53.65 29.54
N ASP A 97 33.42 -53.38 30.18
CA ASP A 97 34.49 -54.36 30.37
C ASP A 97 35.35 -53.89 31.55
N ARG A 98 35.06 -54.47 32.71
CA ARG A 98 35.98 -54.60 33.85
C ARG A 98 36.38 -56.05 33.94
#